data_AF-A0A946ARI9-F1
#
_entry.id   AF-A0A946ARI9-F1
#
_cell.length_a   1.000
_cell.length_b   1.000
_cell.length_c   1.000
_cell.angle_alpha   90.00
_cell.angle_beta   90.00
_cell.angle_gamma   90.00
#
_symmetry.space_group_name_H-M   'P 1'
#
loop_
_entity.id
_entity.type
_entity.pdbx_description
1 polymer ?
#
loop_
_entity_poly.entity_id
_entity_poly.type
_entity_poly.pdbx_seq_one_letter_code
_entity_poly.pdbx_strand_id
1 'polypeptide(L)'
;MKQLLKGLFLSVFMNAFAQDIERDTVLGKTTLNLVNGVMLAEVHNAFEEMQKAALLEGIQLQVVSGYRSYKRQREIWNAKFLAFSEDGLTPQAVIQKIITYSTLPGTSRHHWGTDIDIIDASHEATGDVLMTEKFYGDGPYSKLRVWMEKNASNYGFVIVYTNDVNRKGFAHEPWHYSYKSIAKKHLTVLTQQALPAIANDEKLLGREYLDESFFTLYKTQHLLDINPVLIDRK
;
A
#
# COMPACT_ATOMS: atom_id res chain seq x y z
N MET A 1 -67.36 -14.17 1.46
CA MET A 1 -66.73 -12.97 2.05
C MET A 1 -65.23 -13.11 1.84
N LYS A 2 -64.62 -12.12 1.17
CA LYS A 2 -63.23 -12.11 0.73
C LYS A 2 -62.26 -12.13 1.92
N GLN A 3 -61.18 -12.92 1.84
CA GLN A 3 -59.90 -12.50 2.40
C GLN A 3 -58.76 -12.98 1.48
N LEU A 4 -58.08 -11.99 0.90
CA LEU A 4 -56.89 -12.12 0.09
C LEU A 4 -55.71 -12.55 0.99
N LEU A 5 -55.08 -13.69 0.71
CA LEU A 5 -53.69 -13.89 1.09
C LEU A 5 -52.81 -13.13 0.09
N LYS A 6 -52.25 -12.01 0.55
CA LYS A 6 -51.20 -11.28 -0.16
C LYS A 6 -49.95 -12.16 -0.21
N GLY A 7 -49.49 -12.46 -1.43
CA GLY A 7 -48.20 -13.09 -1.66
C GLY A 7 -47.08 -12.25 -1.07
N LEU A 8 -46.34 -12.85 -0.14
CA LEU A 8 -45.10 -12.30 0.39
C LEU A 8 -44.04 -12.54 -0.68
N PHE A 9 -43.76 -11.54 -1.52
CA PHE A 9 -42.55 -11.51 -2.33
C PHE A 9 -41.36 -11.41 -1.37
N LEU A 10 -40.78 -12.56 -1.02
CA LEU A 10 -39.51 -12.62 -0.32
C LEU A 10 -38.44 -12.13 -1.31
N SER A 11 -38.13 -10.84 -1.21
CA SER A 11 -36.95 -10.24 -1.82
C SER A 11 -35.73 -10.94 -1.27
N VAL A 12 -35.24 -11.96 -1.99
CA VAL A 12 -33.94 -12.58 -1.75
C VAL A 12 -32.90 -11.51 -2.09
N PHE A 13 -32.50 -10.73 -1.08
CA PHE A 13 -31.27 -9.98 -1.15
C PHE A 13 -30.14 -10.99 -1.28
N MET A 14 -29.61 -11.15 -2.50
CA MET A 14 -28.28 -11.70 -2.72
C MET A 14 -27.28 -10.74 -2.05
N ASN A 15 -27.07 -10.91 -0.74
CA ASN A 15 -25.83 -10.44 -0.12
C ASN A 15 -24.73 -11.40 -0.57
N ALA A 16 -24.13 -11.09 -1.70
CA ALA A 16 -22.90 -11.71 -2.15
C ALA A 16 -21.85 -11.53 -1.05
N PHE A 17 -21.36 -12.66 -0.55
CA PHE A 17 -20.23 -12.89 0.34
C PHE A 17 -19.18 -11.75 0.36
N ALA A 18 -19.38 -10.74 1.21
CA ALA A 18 -18.28 -9.99 1.77
C ALA A 18 -17.81 -10.80 2.98
N GLN A 19 -16.81 -11.65 2.77
CA GLN A 19 -16.06 -12.24 3.87
C GLN A 19 -15.55 -11.06 4.72
N ASP A 20 -15.93 -11.00 6.00
CA ASP A 20 -15.48 -9.96 6.91
C ASP A 20 -13.95 -9.94 6.90
N ILE A 21 -13.36 -8.93 6.26
CA ILE A 21 -11.91 -8.76 6.27
C ILE A 21 -11.54 -8.47 7.72
N GLU A 22 -10.82 -9.40 8.35
CA GLU A 22 -10.41 -9.25 9.74
C GLU A 22 -9.53 -8.02 9.90
N ARG A 23 -9.80 -7.25 10.97
CA ARG A 23 -9.04 -6.05 11.33
C ARG A 23 -7.53 -6.33 11.38
N ASP A 24 -7.13 -7.43 12.00
CA ASP A 24 -5.72 -7.75 12.19
C ASP A 24 -5.02 -8.07 10.87
N THR A 25 -5.76 -8.50 9.84
CA THR A 25 -5.23 -8.68 8.49
C THR A 25 -4.83 -7.35 7.88
N VAL A 26 -5.70 -6.33 7.90
CA VAL A 26 -5.34 -5.03 7.30
C VAL A 26 -4.27 -4.27 8.08
N LEU A 27 -4.13 -4.57 9.37
CA LEU A 27 -3.07 -4.05 10.22
C LEU A 27 -1.75 -4.86 10.09
N GLY A 28 -1.70 -5.92 9.28
CA GLY A 28 -0.49 -6.73 9.11
C GLY A 28 -0.09 -7.54 10.35
N LYS A 29 -1.04 -7.79 11.25
CA LYS A 29 -0.86 -8.58 12.46
C LYS A 29 -1.19 -10.06 12.26
N THR A 30 -1.87 -10.39 11.16
CA THR A 30 -2.17 -11.77 10.75
C THR A 30 -1.08 -12.34 9.85
N THR A 31 -0.81 -13.64 10.00
CA THR A 31 0.03 -14.39 9.05
C THR A 31 -0.79 -14.70 7.81
N LEU A 32 -0.35 -14.22 6.65
CA LEU A 32 -1.01 -14.46 5.38
C LEU A 32 -0.44 -15.70 4.69
N ASN A 33 -1.28 -16.40 3.92
CA ASN A 33 -0.80 -17.41 2.99
C ASN A 33 -0.31 -16.74 1.71
N LEU A 34 1.01 -16.59 1.58
CA LEU A 34 1.66 -15.81 0.53
C LEU A 34 2.50 -16.71 -0.37
N VAL A 35 2.49 -16.42 -1.67
CA VAL A 35 3.42 -17.04 -2.60
C VAL A 35 4.81 -16.46 -2.35
N ASN A 36 5.77 -17.35 -2.04
CA ASN A 36 7.17 -17.01 -1.72
C ASN A 36 7.33 -15.98 -0.58
N GLY A 37 6.33 -15.80 0.28
CA GLY A 37 6.32 -14.78 1.32
C GLY A 37 6.14 -13.34 0.81
N VAL A 38 5.80 -13.14 -0.46
CA VAL A 38 5.78 -11.81 -1.11
C VAL A 38 4.35 -11.28 -1.27
N MET A 39 3.43 -12.06 -1.80
CA MET A 39 2.10 -11.55 -2.18
C MET A 39 1.04 -12.65 -2.15
N LEU A 40 -0.24 -12.26 -2.14
CA LEU A 40 -1.36 -13.20 -2.21
C LEU A 40 -1.35 -13.97 -3.55
N ALA A 41 -1.89 -15.19 -3.56
CA ALA A 41 -1.88 -16.04 -4.76
C ALA A 41 -2.56 -15.40 -5.98
N GLU A 42 -3.70 -14.71 -5.79
CA GLU A 42 -4.38 -13.99 -6.87
C GLU A 42 -3.50 -12.87 -7.45
N VAL A 43 -2.80 -12.15 -6.57
CA VAL A 43 -1.88 -11.06 -6.94
C VAL A 43 -0.67 -11.61 -7.68
N HIS A 44 -0.13 -12.76 -7.22
CA HIS A 44 0.97 -13.45 -7.87
C HIS A 44 0.62 -13.86 -9.31
N ASN A 45 -0.54 -14.50 -9.51
CA ASN A 45 -0.95 -14.92 -10.85
C ASN A 45 -1.10 -13.73 -11.80
N ALA A 46 -1.69 -12.63 -11.33
CA ALA A 46 -1.79 -11.40 -12.12
C ALA A 46 -0.41 -10.80 -12.42
N PHE A 47 0.50 -10.84 -11.44
CA PHE A 47 1.87 -10.37 -11.61
C PHE A 47 2.64 -11.21 -12.63
N GLU A 48 2.55 -12.54 -12.60
CA GLU A 48 3.21 -13.42 -13.58
C GLU A 48 2.78 -13.11 -15.03
N GLU A 49 1.49 -12.86 -15.27
CA GLU A 49 1.00 -12.46 -16.59
C GLU A 49 1.56 -11.09 -17.01
N MET A 50 1.68 -10.15 -16.07
CA MET A 50 2.31 -8.85 -16.29
C MET A 50 3.81 -8.99 -16.59
N GLN A 51 4.52 -9.87 -15.88
CA GLN A 51 5.93 -10.17 -16.12
C GLN A 51 6.16 -10.74 -17.53
N LYS A 52 5.33 -11.70 -17.95
CA LYS A 52 5.41 -12.28 -19.30
C LYS A 52 5.25 -11.22 -20.38
N ALA A 53 4.29 -10.31 -20.24
CA ALA A 53 4.05 -9.25 -21.21
C ALA A 53 5.18 -8.21 -21.25
N ALA A 54 5.69 -7.80 -20.09
CA ALA A 54 6.83 -6.89 -19.99
C ALA A 54 8.10 -7.49 -20.62
N LEU A 55 8.32 -8.79 -20.43
CA LEU A 55 9.47 -9.51 -20.97
C LEU A 55 9.50 -9.50 -22.51
N LEU A 56 8.33 -9.58 -23.17
CA LEU A 56 8.23 -9.46 -24.63
C LEU A 56 8.69 -8.10 -25.15
N GLU A 57 8.65 -7.06 -24.31
CA GLU A 57 9.16 -5.72 -24.61
C GLU A 57 10.59 -5.50 -24.06
N GLY A 58 11.23 -6.57 -23.58
CA GLY A 58 12.61 -6.55 -23.06
C GLY A 58 12.75 -5.87 -21.70
N ILE A 59 11.72 -5.92 -20.85
CA ILE A 59 11.72 -5.41 -19.48
C ILE A 59 11.60 -6.60 -18.53
N GLN A 60 12.54 -6.77 -17.61
CA GLN A 60 12.52 -7.88 -16.65
C GLN A 60 11.98 -7.40 -15.30
N LEU A 61 10.66 -7.47 -15.11
CA LEU A 61 10.05 -7.04 -13.85
C LEU A 61 10.54 -7.91 -12.69
N GLN A 62 11.09 -7.27 -11.66
CA GLN A 62 11.48 -7.91 -10.40
C GLN A 62 10.86 -7.17 -9.23
N VAL A 63 10.21 -7.92 -8.33
CA VAL A 63 9.76 -7.41 -7.04
C VAL A 63 10.95 -7.34 -6.09
N VAL A 64 11.22 -6.15 -5.54
CA VAL A 64 12.25 -5.93 -4.52
C VAL A 64 11.67 -5.77 -3.11
N SER A 65 10.38 -5.49 -3.01
CA SER A 65 9.66 -5.46 -1.74
C SER A 65 8.18 -5.81 -1.97
N GLY A 66 7.67 -6.74 -1.16
CA GLY A 66 6.28 -7.19 -1.15
C GLY A 66 5.75 -7.16 0.28
N TYR A 67 5.16 -8.25 0.76
CA TYR A 67 4.55 -8.31 2.08
C TYR A 67 5.52 -7.91 3.20
N ARG A 68 5.00 -7.08 4.12
CA ARG A 68 5.64 -6.76 5.40
C ARG A 68 4.65 -6.96 6.52
N SER A 69 5.05 -7.62 7.59
CA SER A 69 4.25 -7.70 8.81
C SER A 69 4.29 -6.39 9.60
N TYR A 70 3.35 -6.22 10.53
CA TYR A 70 3.34 -5.12 11.50
C TYR A 70 4.67 -5.03 12.24
N LYS A 71 5.19 -6.17 12.72
CA LYS A 71 6.47 -6.26 13.43
C LYS A 71 7.61 -5.72 12.56
N ARG A 72 7.69 -6.15 11.29
CA ARG A 72 8.74 -5.70 10.37
C ARG A 72 8.63 -4.21 10.07
N GLN A 73 7.42 -3.68 9.89
CA GLN A 73 7.22 -2.25 9.65
C GLN A 73 7.63 -1.41 10.88
N ARG A 74 7.38 -1.89 12.09
CA ARG A 74 7.84 -1.22 13.33
C ARG A 74 9.36 -1.21 13.43
N GLU A 75 10.04 -2.28 13.06
CA GLU A 75 11.52 -2.31 13.03
C GLU A 75 12.07 -1.26 12.06
N ILE A 76 11.47 -1.13 10.86
CA ILE A 76 11.85 -0.11 9.87
C ILE A 76 11.60 1.29 10.42
N TRP A 77 10.43 1.52 11.02
CA TRP A 77 10.10 2.80 11.65
C TRP A 77 11.12 3.18 12.73
N ASN A 78 11.37 2.27 13.68
CA ASN A 78 12.27 2.53 14.80
C ASN A 78 13.71 2.77 14.32
N ALA A 79 14.19 2.01 13.33
CA ALA A 79 15.50 2.23 12.74
C ALA A 79 15.63 3.63 12.13
N LYS A 80 14.61 4.09 11.38
CA LYS A 80 14.60 5.45 10.83
C LYS A 80 14.49 6.52 11.92
N PHE A 81 13.69 6.27 12.95
CA PHE A 81 13.52 7.22 14.05
C PHE A 81 14.83 7.46 14.80
N LEU A 82 15.57 6.40 15.11
CA LEU A 82 16.89 6.49 15.73
C LEU A 82 17.88 7.22 14.81
N ALA A 83 18.01 6.78 13.56
CA ALA A 83 18.95 7.37 12.61
C ALA A 83 18.72 8.89 12.42
N PHE A 84 17.47 9.32 12.29
CA PHE A 84 17.17 10.76 12.12
C PHE A 84 17.20 11.56 13.42
N SER A 85 17.09 10.90 14.58
CA SER A 85 17.30 11.56 15.86
C SER A 85 18.79 11.86 16.08
N GLU A 86 19.69 11.02 15.57
CA GLU A 86 21.14 11.28 15.56
C GLU A 86 21.53 12.50 14.71
N ASP A 87 20.71 12.86 13.70
CA ASP A 87 20.86 14.10 12.92
C ASP A 87 20.54 15.39 13.73
N GLY A 88 20.15 15.27 15.01
CA GLY A 88 19.80 16.42 15.88
C GLY A 88 18.41 17.00 15.63
N LEU A 89 17.55 16.29 14.92
CA LEU A 89 16.17 16.71 14.65
C LEU A 89 15.27 16.56 15.89
N THR A 90 14.26 17.43 16.00
CA THR A 90 13.21 17.23 17.01
C THR A 90 12.41 15.96 16.70
N PRO A 91 11.83 15.26 17.69
CA PRO A 91 11.03 14.05 17.44
C PRO A 91 9.90 14.24 16.44
N GLN A 92 9.22 15.40 16.47
CA GLN A 92 8.19 15.74 15.50
C GLN A 92 8.77 15.88 14.08
N ALA A 93 9.93 16.54 13.93
CA ALA A 93 10.60 16.65 12.63
C ALA A 93 11.08 15.28 12.11
N VAL A 94 11.56 14.40 13.01
CA VAL A 94 11.87 13.00 12.68
C VAL A 94 10.64 12.29 12.14
N ILE A 95 9.49 12.38 12.82
CA ILE A 95 8.24 11.76 12.38
C ILE A 95 7.84 12.27 10.99
N GLN A 96 7.88 13.59 10.76
CA GLN A 96 7.58 14.17 9.44
C GLN A 96 8.52 13.66 8.34
N LYS A 97 9.83 13.56 8.63
CA LYS A 97 10.83 13.01 7.71
C LYS A 97 10.57 11.53 7.41
N ILE A 98 10.15 10.73 8.39
CA ILE A 98 9.80 9.33 8.18
C ILE A 98 8.56 9.20 7.29
N ILE A 99 7.48 9.91 7.60
CA ILE A 99 6.20 9.80 6.87
C ILE A 99 6.24 10.40 5.47
N THR A 100 7.33 11.04 5.08
CA THR A 100 7.57 11.42 3.67
C THR A 100 7.66 10.17 2.77
N TYR A 101 8.26 9.08 3.25
CA TYR A 101 8.53 7.85 2.47
C TYR A 101 8.21 6.54 3.21
N SER A 102 7.71 6.59 4.45
CA SER A 102 7.48 5.38 5.25
C SER A 102 6.26 5.48 6.14
N THR A 103 5.51 4.40 6.20
CA THR A 103 4.25 4.32 6.93
C THR A 103 4.45 3.97 8.40
N LEU A 104 3.55 4.41 9.27
CA LEU A 104 3.37 3.81 10.58
C LEU A 104 3.05 2.31 10.48
N PRO A 105 3.52 1.47 11.43
CA PRO A 105 3.13 0.06 11.45
C PRO A 105 1.60 -0.06 11.63
N GLY A 106 1.00 -0.99 10.88
CA GLY A 106 -0.45 -1.15 10.79
C GLY A 106 -1.12 -0.27 9.74
N THR A 107 -0.35 0.56 9.03
CA THR A 107 -0.87 1.42 7.96
C THR A 107 -0.16 1.23 6.62
N SER A 108 0.86 0.35 6.59
CA SER A 108 1.53 -0.01 5.35
C SER A 108 0.61 -0.82 4.45
N ARG A 109 0.54 -0.48 3.17
CA ARG A 109 -0.20 -1.28 2.19
C ARG A 109 0.47 -2.62 1.90
N HIS A 110 1.78 -2.74 2.16
CA HIS A 110 2.49 -4.02 2.11
C HIS A 110 1.97 -5.03 3.15
N HIS A 111 1.23 -4.61 4.17
CA HIS A 111 0.56 -5.53 5.09
C HIS A 111 -0.45 -6.44 4.39
N TRP A 112 -0.91 -6.06 3.21
CA TRP A 112 -2.03 -6.70 2.53
C TRP A 112 -1.60 -7.79 1.56
N GLY A 113 -0.31 -7.88 1.24
CA GLY A 113 0.18 -8.78 0.18
C GLY A 113 -0.37 -8.43 -1.21
N THR A 114 -0.84 -7.19 -1.39
CA THR A 114 -1.36 -6.64 -2.66
C THR A 114 -0.43 -5.63 -3.31
N ASP A 115 0.53 -5.12 -2.55
CA ASP A 115 1.39 -4.00 -2.94
C ASP A 115 2.83 -4.50 -3.12
N ILE A 116 3.46 -4.03 -4.18
CA ILE A 116 4.80 -4.43 -4.62
C ILE A 116 5.60 -3.22 -5.08
N ASP A 117 6.89 -3.25 -4.74
CA ASP A 117 7.90 -2.35 -5.27
C ASP A 117 8.66 -3.08 -6.38
N ILE A 118 8.65 -2.53 -7.59
CA ILE A 118 9.17 -3.19 -8.80
C ILE A 118 10.35 -2.41 -9.39
N ILE A 119 11.36 -3.14 -9.86
CA ILE A 119 12.48 -2.64 -10.68
C ILE A 119 12.61 -3.44 -11.98
N ASP A 120 13.48 -2.98 -12.88
CA ASP A 120 13.85 -3.71 -14.10
C ASP A 120 15.20 -4.41 -13.90
N ALA A 121 15.13 -5.73 -13.71
CA ALA A 121 16.28 -6.59 -13.48
C ALA A 121 17.18 -6.79 -14.71
N SER A 122 16.80 -6.25 -15.89
CA SER A 122 17.70 -6.22 -17.04
C SER A 122 18.87 -5.23 -16.85
N HIS A 123 18.82 -4.40 -15.80
CA HIS A 123 19.88 -3.47 -15.41
C HIS A 123 20.52 -3.90 -14.09
N GLU A 124 21.80 -3.58 -13.90
CA GLU A 124 22.51 -3.86 -12.66
C GLU A 124 21.96 -3.04 -11.49
N ALA A 125 21.60 -3.71 -10.39
CA ALA A 125 21.14 -3.08 -9.17
C ALA A 125 22.33 -2.49 -8.38
N THR A 126 22.53 -1.17 -8.51
CA THR A 126 23.59 -0.44 -7.79
C THR A 126 23.01 0.50 -6.73
N GLY A 127 23.51 0.45 -5.49
CA GLY A 127 23.02 1.31 -4.41
C GLY A 127 21.53 1.14 -4.10
N ASP A 128 20.86 2.22 -3.67
CA ASP A 128 19.41 2.20 -3.46
C ASP A 128 18.69 2.16 -4.82
N VAL A 129 17.89 1.13 -5.04
CA VAL A 129 17.16 0.93 -6.31
C VAL A 129 15.83 1.67 -6.35
N LEU A 130 15.30 2.11 -5.20
CA LEU A 130 14.01 2.77 -5.08
C LEU A 130 14.21 4.30 -4.95
N MET A 131 14.82 4.88 -5.98
CA MET A 131 15.09 6.32 -6.08
C MET A 131 14.38 6.88 -7.31
N THR A 132 13.64 7.98 -7.16
CA THR A 132 12.76 8.51 -8.21
C THR A 132 13.54 8.80 -9.49
N GLU A 133 14.74 9.38 -9.39
CA GLU A 133 15.63 9.67 -10.51
C GLU A 133 15.99 8.46 -11.37
N LYS A 134 15.98 7.24 -10.81
CA LYS A 134 16.25 6.01 -11.58
C LYS A 134 15.12 5.66 -12.54
N PHE A 135 13.92 6.20 -12.34
CA PHE A 135 12.73 5.95 -13.15
C PHE A 135 12.43 7.07 -14.15
N TYR A 136 13.30 8.09 -14.26
CA TYR A 136 13.12 9.24 -15.13
C TYR A 136 14.38 9.55 -15.93
N GLY A 137 14.22 10.31 -17.03
CA GLY A 137 15.33 10.69 -17.90
C GLY A 137 16.11 9.46 -18.38
N ASP A 138 17.43 9.51 -18.19
CA ASP A 138 18.37 8.44 -18.53
C ASP A 138 18.53 7.39 -17.41
N GLY A 139 17.67 7.42 -16.39
CA GLY A 139 17.66 6.43 -15.32
C GLY A 139 17.38 5.01 -15.83
N PRO A 140 17.99 3.98 -15.21
CA PRO A 140 17.92 2.59 -15.70
C PRO A 140 16.50 2.02 -15.74
N TYR A 141 15.58 2.56 -14.94
CA TYR A 141 14.19 2.11 -14.84
C TYR A 141 13.21 3.04 -15.56
N SER A 142 13.70 3.98 -16.37
CA SER A 142 12.88 4.93 -17.13
C SER A 142 11.94 4.21 -18.11
N LYS A 143 12.45 3.19 -18.82
CA LYS A 143 11.66 2.34 -19.73
C LYS A 143 10.59 1.54 -18.97
N LEU A 144 10.94 1.00 -17.81
CA LEU A 144 9.99 0.31 -16.93
C LEU A 144 8.83 1.22 -16.52
N ARG A 145 9.11 2.42 -16.01
CA ARG A 145 8.07 3.36 -15.58
C ARG A 145 7.06 3.63 -16.71
N VAL A 146 7.56 3.97 -17.90
CA VAL A 146 6.71 4.24 -19.07
C VAL A 146 5.83 3.03 -19.42
N TRP A 147 6.42 1.83 -19.38
CA TRP A 147 5.68 0.60 -19.65
C TRP A 147 4.59 0.34 -18.60
N MET A 148 4.90 0.51 -17.32
CA MET A 148 3.97 0.30 -16.21
C MET A 148 2.81 1.30 -16.24
N GLU A 149 3.06 2.57 -16.53
CA GLU A 149 2.01 3.60 -16.67
C GLU A 149 0.99 3.25 -17.76
N LYS A 150 1.45 2.60 -18.85
CA LYS A 150 0.60 2.19 -19.97
C LYS A 150 -0.12 0.87 -19.71
N ASN A 151 0.54 -0.10 -19.09
CA ASN A 151 0.12 -1.50 -19.14
C ASN A 151 -0.32 -2.10 -17.79
N ALA A 152 0.14 -1.59 -16.65
CA ALA A 152 -0.07 -2.25 -15.36
C ALA A 152 -1.57 -2.44 -15.03
N SER A 153 -2.41 -1.50 -15.44
CA SER A 153 -3.85 -1.54 -15.19
C SER A 153 -4.57 -2.69 -15.91
N ASN A 154 -4.02 -3.19 -17.02
CA ASN A 154 -4.53 -4.36 -17.74
C ASN A 154 -4.40 -5.65 -16.91
N TYR A 155 -3.48 -5.65 -15.94
CA TYR A 155 -3.24 -6.75 -15.00
C TYR A 155 -3.78 -6.46 -13.61
N GLY A 156 -4.57 -5.40 -13.45
CA GLY A 156 -5.18 -5.01 -12.17
C GLY A 156 -4.27 -4.21 -11.23
N PHE A 157 -3.04 -3.91 -11.63
CA PHE A 157 -2.11 -3.09 -10.86
C PHE A 157 -2.26 -1.60 -11.17
N VAL A 158 -2.15 -0.76 -10.15
CA VAL A 158 -2.19 0.70 -10.30
C VAL A 158 -1.12 1.33 -9.42
N ILE A 159 -0.50 2.40 -9.91
CA ILE A 159 0.43 3.21 -9.11
C ILE A 159 -0.33 3.83 -7.92
N VAL A 160 0.26 3.78 -6.73
CA VAL A 160 -0.37 4.32 -5.51
C VAL A 160 -0.04 5.80 -5.33
N TYR A 161 1.26 6.12 -5.32
CA TYR A 161 1.76 7.46 -5.02
C TYR A 161 2.14 8.17 -6.33
N THR A 162 1.17 8.83 -6.97
CA THR A 162 1.32 9.49 -8.29
C THR A 162 2.22 10.73 -8.24
N ASN A 163 2.71 11.20 -9.38
CA ASN A 163 3.49 12.45 -9.48
C ASN A 163 2.61 13.72 -9.52
N ASP A 164 1.43 13.69 -8.89
CA ASP A 164 0.55 14.87 -8.80
C ASP A 164 1.08 15.80 -7.71
N VAL A 165 1.46 17.02 -8.13
CA VAL A 165 2.04 18.08 -7.27
C VAL A 165 1.10 18.58 -6.19
N ASN A 166 -0.21 18.28 -6.29
CA ASN A 166 -1.19 18.67 -5.27
C ASN A 166 -1.34 17.64 -4.14
N ARG A 167 -0.74 16.45 -4.28
CA ARG A 167 -0.74 15.45 -3.19
C ARG A 167 0.14 15.92 -2.03
N LYS A 168 -0.35 15.69 -0.82
CA LYS A 168 0.28 16.06 0.46
C LYS A 168 0.93 14.88 1.17
N GLY A 169 0.52 13.67 0.83
CA GLY A 169 0.94 12.43 1.50
C GLY A 169 2.35 12.00 1.16
N PHE A 170 2.54 10.68 1.17
CA PHE A 170 3.79 10.07 0.75
C PHE A 170 4.23 10.60 -0.61
N ALA A 171 5.53 10.85 -0.72
CA ALA A 171 6.18 11.34 -1.90
C ALA A 171 5.91 10.45 -3.12
N HIS A 172 6.22 10.94 -4.31
CA HIS A 172 6.02 10.16 -5.53
C HIS A 172 6.95 8.93 -5.57
N GLU A 173 6.36 7.75 -5.69
CA GLU A 173 7.06 6.47 -5.76
C GLU A 173 6.70 5.74 -7.08
N PRO A 174 7.49 5.93 -8.16
CA PRO A 174 7.23 5.32 -9.47
C PRO A 174 7.37 3.79 -9.50
N TRP A 175 7.82 3.16 -8.41
CA TRP A 175 7.96 1.71 -8.25
C TRP A 175 6.78 1.06 -7.52
N HIS A 176 5.98 1.82 -6.77
CA HIS A 176 4.99 1.27 -5.83
C HIS A 176 3.63 1.06 -6.51
N TYR A 177 3.31 -0.20 -6.80
CA TYR A 177 2.06 -0.61 -7.45
C TYR A 177 1.22 -1.50 -6.53
N SER A 178 -0.10 -1.32 -6.61
CA SER A 178 -1.08 -2.04 -5.79
C SER A 178 -2.10 -2.77 -6.65
N TYR A 179 -2.39 -4.03 -6.31
CA TYR A 179 -3.44 -4.82 -6.94
C TYR A 179 -4.83 -4.33 -6.50
N LYS A 180 -5.49 -3.62 -7.41
CA LYS A 180 -6.62 -2.72 -7.11
C LYS A 180 -7.79 -3.41 -6.44
N SER A 181 -8.26 -4.57 -6.93
CA SER A 181 -9.52 -5.19 -6.50
C SER A 181 -9.54 -5.55 -5.01
N ILE A 182 -8.43 -6.05 -4.49
CA ILE A 182 -8.27 -6.44 -3.09
C ILE A 182 -7.89 -5.21 -2.25
N ALA A 183 -6.92 -4.42 -2.72
CA ALA A 183 -6.39 -3.29 -1.97
C ALA A 183 -7.43 -2.21 -1.66
N LYS A 184 -8.41 -1.98 -2.54
CA LYS A 184 -9.54 -1.08 -2.28
C LYS A 184 -10.35 -1.50 -1.04
N LYS A 185 -10.68 -2.79 -0.95
CA LYS A 185 -11.44 -3.34 0.19
C LYS A 185 -10.64 -3.18 1.49
N HIS A 186 -9.34 -3.48 1.46
CA HIS A 186 -8.47 -3.32 2.62
C HIS A 186 -8.30 -1.85 3.04
N LEU A 187 -8.19 -0.91 2.11
CA LEU A 187 -8.15 0.52 2.42
C LEU A 187 -9.44 0.99 3.10
N THR A 188 -10.60 0.54 2.60
CA THR A 188 -11.90 0.86 3.21
C THR A 188 -11.96 0.36 4.66
N VAL A 189 -11.50 -0.86 4.93
CA VAL A 189 -11.47 -1.41 6.30
C VAL A 189 -10.45 -0.69 7.18
N LEU A 190 -9.23 -0.42 6.67
CA LEU A 190 -8.17 0.30 7.40
C LEU A 190 -8.64 1.70 7.82
N THR A 191 -9.28 2.42 6.91
CA THR A 191 -9.71 3.81 7.16
C THR A 191 -10.89 3.90 8.14
N GLN A 192 -11.59 2.80 8.40
CA GLN A 192 -12.62 2.70 9.44
C GLN A 192 -12.03 2.35 10.81
N GLN A 193 -10.76 1.96 10.91
CA GLN A 193 -10.12 1.60 12.18
C GLN A 193 -9.77 2.82 13.04
N ALA A 194 -9.74 2.59 14.36
CA ALA A 194 -9.17 3.53 15.33
C ALA A 194 -7.63 3.52 15.22
N LEU A 195 -7.09 4.34 14.31
CA LEU A 195 -5.64 4.52 14.14
C LEU A 195 -4.91 4.97 15.41
N PRO A 196 -5.49 5.78 16.32
CA PRO A 196 -4.83 6.14 17.58
C PRO A 196 -4.38 4.95 18.43
N ALA A 197 -4.98 3.77 18.26
CA ALA A 197 -4.53 2.54 18.93
C ALA A 197 -3.09 2.13 18.55
N ILE A 198 -2.51 2.67 17.47
CA ILE A 198 -1.10 2.46 17.11
C ILE A 198 -0.18 3.05 18.18
N ALA A 199 -0.54 4.19 18.78
CA ALA A 199 0.24 4.83 19.84
C ALA A 199 0.30 3.98 21.12
N ASN A 200 -0.56 2.98 21.27
CA ASN A 200 -0.54 2.05 22.40
C ASN A 200 0.59 1.00 22.30
N ASP A 201 1.25 0.86 21.15
CA ASP A 201 2.42 -0.03 21.03
C ASP A 201 3.63 0.57 21.77
N GLU A 202 3.97 0.01 22.93
CA GLU A 202 5.08 0.48 23.77
C GLU A 202 6.46 0.32 23.11
N LYS A 203 6.54 -0.47 22.04
CA LYS A 203 7.78 -0.68 21.28
C LYS A 203 7.93 0.30 20.13
N LEU A 204 6.94 1.15 19.86
CA LEU A 204 6.99 2.13 18.78
C LEU A 204 7.70 3.40 19.28
N LEU A 205 8.84 3.74 18.67
CA LEU A 205 9.57 4.97 19.02
C LEU A 205 8.83 6.21 18.51
N GLY A 206 8.81 7.26 19.32
CA GLY A 206 8.12 8.52 19.02
C GLY A 206 6.60 8.44 19.17
N ARG A 207 6.05 7.37 19.75
CA ARG A 207 4.61 7.17 19.93
C ARG A 207 3.93 8.29 20.73
N GLU A 208 4.66 8.91 21.64
CA GLU A 208 4.20 10.00 22.51
C GLU A 208 3.92 11.30 21.75
N TYR A 209 4.37 11.39 20.49
CA TYR A 209 4.12 12.52 19.59
C TYR A 209 3.02 12.23 18.56
N LEU A 210 2.35 11.07 18.64
CA LEU A 210 1.26 10.67 17.75
C LEU A 210 -0.09 10.93 18.41
N ASP A 211 -0.53 12.19 18.45
CA ASP A 211 -1.81 12.58 19.03
C ASP A 211 -3.00 12.43 18.05
N GLU A 212 -4.22 12.74 18.51
CA GLU A 212 -5.43 12.65 17.68
C GLU A 212 -5.37 13.57 16.45
N SER A 213 -4.75 14.74 16.58
CA SER A 213 -4.59 15.69 15.48
C SER A 213 -3.67 15.12 14.41
N PHE A 214 -2.55 14.52 14.83
CA PHE A 214 -1.65 13.79 13.95
C PHE A 214 -2.40 12.70 13.19
N PHE A 215 -3.16 11.83 13.86
CA PHE A 215 -3.85 10.72 13.18
C PHE A 215 -4.94 11.20 12.21
N THR A 216 -5.61 12.31 12.52
CA THR A 216 -6.60 12.93 11.64
C THR A 216 -5.95 13.44 10.35
N LEU A 217 -4.82 14.14 10.46
CA LEU A 217 -4.05 14.61 9.30
C LEU A 217 -3.41 13.44 8.55
N TYR A 218 -2.84 12.47 9.25
CA TYR A 218 -2.23 11.29 8.64
C TYR A 218 -3.23 10.49 7.82
N LYS A 219 -4.45 10.26 8.34
CA LYS A 219 -5.50 9.58 7.58
C LYS A 219 -5.88 10.34 6.30
N THR A 220 -6.11 11.64 6.40
CA THR A 220 -6.58 12.44 5.25
C THR A 220 -5.48 12.69 4.23
N GLN A 221 -4.25 12.95 4.67
CA GLN A 221 -3.13 13.32 3.82
C GLN A 221 -2.28 12.12 3.38
N HIS A 222 -2.13 11.06 4.17
CA HIS A 222 -1.20 9.96 3.83
C HIS A 222 -1.93 8.69 3.38
N LEU A 223 -3.07 8.35 3.99
CA LEU A 223 -3.82 7.15 3.62
C LEU A 223 -4.80 7.38 2.47
N LEU A 224 -5.40 8.57 2.40
CA LEU A 224 -6.45 8.90 1.44
C LEU A 224 -5.99 9.86 0.33
N ASP A 225 -4.80 10.46 0.40
CA ASP A 225 -4.24 11.29 -0.68
C ASP A 225 -3.30 10.48 -1.59
N ILE A 226 -3.91 9.48 -2.22
CA ILE A 226 -3.27 8.53 -3.14
C ILE A 226 -4.01 8.53 -4.48
N ASN A 227 -3.60 7.69 -5.41
CA ASN A 227 -4.30 7.53 -6.68
C ASN A 227 -5.82 7.29 -6.47
N PRO A 228 -6.70 8.19 -6.95
CA PRO A 228 -8.12 8.13 -6.62
C PRO A 228 -8.85 6.87 -7.05
N VAL A 229 -8.31 6.11 -8.01
CA VAL A 229 -8.88 4.82 -8.44
C VAL A 229 -8.85 3.76 -7.32
N LEU A 230 -8.01 3.95 -6.30
CA LEU A 230 -7.87 3.09 -5.13
C LEU A 230 -8.84 3.45 -3.99
N ILE A 231 -9.62 4.52 -4.14
CA ILE A 231 -10.53 5.01 -3.11
C ILE A 231 -11.96 4.75 -3.57
N ASP A 232 -12.77 4.13 -2.71
CA ASP A 232 -14.20 4.07 -2.94
C ASP A 232 -14.81 5.45 -2.69
N ARG A 233 -15.09 6.18 -3.77
CA ARG A 233 -15.89 7.40 -3.71
C ARG A 233 -17.35 6.97 -3.49
N LYS A 234 -17.89 7.32 -2.33
CA LYS A 234 -19.33 7.24 -2.07
C LYS A 234 -20.08 8.26 -2.91
#